data_AF-E4VP08-F1
#
_entry.id   AF-E4VP08-F1
#
_cell.length_a   1.000
_cell.length_b   1.000
_cell.length_c   1.000
_cell.angle_alpha   90.00
_cell.angle_beta   90.00
_cell.angle_gamma   90.00
#
_symmetry.space_group_name_H-M   'P 1'
#
loop_
_entity.id
_entity.type
_entity.pdbx_description
1 polymer ?
#
loop_
_entity_poly.entity_id
_entity_poly.type
_entity_poly.pdbx_seq_one_letter_code
_entity_poly.pdbx_strand_id
1 'polypeptide(L)' 'MFQVFVAFCLLFNHFCFCQKDGEEESRFFFNFIFSAEGRKILQCLATFGFSYSLTTDMPAKLTAQEKLCNCTASAIKTT' A
#
# COMPACT_ATOMS: atom_id res chain seq x y z
N MET A 1 0.42 -2.63 -13.95
CA MET A 1 -0.29 -2.02 -12.81
C MET A 1 0.63 -1.71 -11.62
N PHE A 2 1.45 -2.65 -11.15
CA PHE A 2 2.32 -2.43 -9.97
C PHE A 2 3.26 -1.21 -10.09
N GLN A 3 3.98 -1.05 -11.21
CA GLN A 3 4.88 0.09 -11.41
C GLN A 3 4.17 1.44 -11.40
N VAL A 4 2.93 1.51 -11.90
CA VAL A 4 2.11 2.72 -11.89
C VAL A 4 1.69 3.07 -10.46
N PHE A 5 1.34 2.06 -9.65
CA PHE A 5 0.98 2.25 -8.25
C PHE A 5 2.18 2.68 -7.40
N VAL A 6 3.36 2.09 -7.63
CA VAL A 6 4.62 2.53 -7.00
C VAL A 6 4.91 3.98 -7.35
N ALA A 7 4.82 4.37 -8.62
CA ALA A 7 5.02 5.75 -9.05
C ALA A 7 4.02 6.70 -8.38
N PHE A 8 2.75 6.31 -8.27
CA PHE A 8 1.73 7.08 -7.56
C PHE A 8 2.04 7.23 -6.06
N CYS A 9 2.46 6.17 -5.38
CA CYS A 9 2.86 6.23 -3.97
C CYS A 9 4.08 7.11 -3.74
N LEU A 10 5.06 7.10 -4.64
CA LEU A 10 6.24 7.95 -4.58
C LEU A 10 5.87 9.43 -4.83
N LEU A 11 5.00 9.70 -5.80
CA LEU A 11 4.47 11.05 -6.05
C LEU A 11 3.66 11.57 -4.87
N PHE A 12 2.80 10.73 -4.27
CA PHE A 12 2.04 11.07 -3.08
C PHE A 12 2.97 11.34 -1.88
N ASN A 13 4.00 10.52 -1.68
CA ASN A 13 4.97 10.75 -0.62
C ASN A 13 5.74 12.06 -0.83
N HIS A 14 6.13 12.37 -2.08
CA HIS A 14 6.75 13.63 -2.42
C HIS A 14 5.82 14.83 -2.16
N PHE A 15 4.54 14.74 -2.53
CA PHE A 15 3.58 15.81 -2.29
C PHE A 15 3.22 16.01 -0.81
N CYS A 16 3.11 14.92 -0.03
CA CYS A 16 2.66 14.97 1.36
C CYS A 16 3.79 15.14 2.38
N PHE A 17 4.98 14.58 2.16
CA PHE A 17 6.05 14.50 3.15
C PHE A 17 7.31 15.29 2.79
N CYS A 18 7.41 15.83 1.56
CA CYS A 18 8.53 16.70 1.18
C CYS A 18 8.38 18.14 1.71
N GLN A 19 7.50 18.36 2.69
CA GLN A 19 7.48 19.57 3.52
C GLN A 19 8.32 19.32 4.77
N LYS A 20 9.60 19.73 4.71
CA LYS A 20 10.64 20.01 5.75
C LYS A 20 10.67 19.34 7.14
N ASP A 21 9.61 18.74 7.67
CA ASP A 21 9.55 18.19 9.04
C ASP A 21 9.48 16.64 9.11
N GLY A 22 9.54 15.93 7.97
CA GLY A 22 9.27 14.48 7.87
C GLY A 22 10.36 13.63 7.21
N GLU A 23 11.63 14.04 7.25
CA GLU A 23 12.73 13.37 6.51
C GLU A 23 12.93 11.89 6.91
N GLU A 24 12.78 11.56 8.19
CA GLU A 24 12.87 10.17 8.67
C GLU A 24 11.69 9.31 8.22
N GLU A 25 10.46 9.83 8.28
CA GLU A 25 9.27 9.12 7.81
C GLU A 25 9.31 8.88 6.30
N SER A 26 9.78 9.86 5.52
CA SER A 26 9.95 9.71 4.08
C SER A 26 11.00 8.64 3.75
N ARG A 27 12.12 8.60 4.48
CA ARG A 27 13.15 7.56 4.34
C ARG A 27 12.64 6.17 4.71
N PHE A 28 11.89 6.05 5.81
CA PHE A 28 11.29 4.79 6.24
C PHE A 28 10.29 4.29 5.18
N PHE A 29 9.44 5.18 4.66
CA PHE A 29 8.49 4.85 3.62
C PHE A 29 9.17 4.43 2.31
N PHE A 30 10.24 5.12 1.91
CA PHE A 30 11.04 4.73 0.74
C PHE A 30 11.64 3.34 0.93
N ASN A 31 12.33 3.12 2.05
CA ASN A 31 12.94 1.83 2.37
C ASN A 31 11.89 0.73 2.43
N PHE A 32 10.70 1.02 2.96
CA PHE A 32 9.57 0.10 2.99
C PHE A 32 9.09 -0.25 1.57
N ILE A 33 8.77 0.73 0.71
CA ILE A 33 8.30 0.46 -0.66
C ILE A 33 9.31 -0.38 -1.46
N PHE A 34 10.60 -0.15 -1.25
CA PHE A 34 11.67 -0.88 -1.92
C PHE A 34 12.12 -2.15 -1.21
N SER A 35 11.59 -2.49 -0.03
CA SER A 35 11.84 -3.77 0.62
C SER A 35 11.04 -4.90 -0.07
N ALA A 36 11.47 -6.15 0.10
CA ALA A 36 10.74 -7.29 -0.44
C ALA A 36 9.32 -7.39 0.15
N GLU A 37 9.19 -7.06 1.43
CA GLU A 37 7.93 -7.09 2.18
C GLU A 37 7.01 -5.96 1.76
N GLY A 38 7.53 -4.73 1.71
CA GLY A 38 6.72 -3.58 1.33
C GLY A 38 6.26 -3.67 -0.11
N ARG A 39 7.06 -4.24 -1.03
CA ARG A 39 6.56 -4.56 -2.39
C ARG A 39 5.38 -5.52 -2.39
N LYS A 40 5.44 -6.61 -1.60
CA LYS A 40 4.33 -7.57 -1.48
C LYS A 40 3.08 -6.90 -0.88
N ILE A 41 3.25 -6.10 0.18
CA ILE A 41 2.15 -5.35 0.82
C ILE A 41 1.55 -4.33 -0.16
N LEU A 42 2.39 -3.64 -0.93
CA LEU A 42 1.95 -2.66 -1.92
C LEU A 42 1.21 -3.35 -3.08
N GLN A 43 1.57 -4.57 -3.45
CA GLN A 43 0.81 -5.40 -4.41
C GLN A 43 -0.57 -5.78 -3.86
N CYS A 44 -0.68 -6.14 -2.58
CA CYS A 44 -1.96 -6.41 -1.93
C CYS A 44 -2.86 -5.17 -1.94
N LEU A 45 -2.30 -4.01 -1.60
CA LEU A 45 -3.00 -2.72 -1.64
C LEU A 45 -3.44 -2.35 -3.05
N ALA A 46 -2.58 -2.52 -4.06
CA ALA A 46 -2.95 -2.26 -5.46
C ALA A 46 -4.07 -3.19 -5.94
N THR A 47 -4.11 -4.43 -5.47
CA THR A 47 -5.07 -5.46 -5.92
C THR A 47 -6.43 -5.33 -5.24
N PHE A 48 -6.46 -5.06 -3.93
CA PHE A 48 -7.70 -5.07 -3.14
C PHE A 48 -8.08 -3.70 -2.58
N GLY A 49 -7.13 -2.76 -2.47
CA GLY A 49 -7.37 -1.43 -1.91
C GLY A 49 -8.35 -0.60 -2.74
N PHE A 50 -8.31 -0.71 -4.07
CA PHE A 50 -9.31 -0.07 -4.93
C PHE A 50 -10.71 -0.64 -4.72
N SER A 51 -10.85 -1.96 -4.65
CA SER A 51 -12.14 -2.61 -4.36
C SER A 51 -12.67 -2.27 -2.97
N TYR A 52 -11.79 -2.06 -1.99
CA TYR A 52 -12.18 -1.57 -0.66
C TYR A 52 -12.62 -0.09 -0.68
N SER A 53 -11.93 0.76 -1.44
CA SER A 53 -12.16 2.20 -1.43
C SER A 53 -13.32 2.66 -2.33
N LEU A 54 -13.58 1.96 -3.43
CA LEU A 54 -14.54 2.40 -4.45
C LEU A 54 -15.92 1.74 -4.33
N THR A 55 -16.04 0.66 -3.57
CA THR A 55 -17.32 -0.03 -3.42
C THR A 55 -18.14 0.57 -2.28
N THR A 56 -19.40 0.88 -2.57
CA THR A 56 -20.38 1.37 -1.59
C THR A 56 -21.19 0.24 -0.95
N ASP A 57 -21.17 -0.94 -1.56
CA ASP A 57 -21.80 -2.16 -1.05
C ASP A 57 -21.01 -2.73 0.14
N MET A 58 -21.63 -2.75 1.31
CA MET A 58 -20.98 -3.17 2.56
C MET A 58 -20.46 -4.63 2.54
N PRO A 59 -21.22 -5.64 2.03
CA PRO A 59 -20.72 -6.99 1.84
C PRO A 59 -19.49 -7.08 0.93
N ALA A 60 -19.51 -6.40 -0.21
CA ALA A 60 -18.36 -6.36 -1.12
C ALA A 60 -17.15 -5.66 -0.49
N LYS A 61 -17.39 -4.62 0.33
CA LYS A 61 -16.34 -3.90 1.05
C LYS A 61 -15.66 -4.77 2.10
N LEU A 62 -16.45 -5.50 2.89
CA LEU A 62 -15.94 -6.47 3.88
C LEU A 62 -15.14 -7.58 3.20
N THR A 63 -15.64 -8.10 2.08
CA THR A 63 -14.92 -9.12 1.30
C THR A 63 -13.58 -8.59 0.77
N ALA A 64 -13.54 -7.35 0.28
CA ALA A 64 -12.31 -6.71 -0.18
C ALA A 64 -11.33 -6.47 0.99
N GLN A 65 -11.84 -6.10 2.17
CA GLN A 65 -11.05 -5.93 3.38
C GLN A 65 -10.44 -7.25 3.86
N GLU A 66 -11.21 -8.34 3.90
CA GLU A 66 -10.70 -9.67 4.27
C GLU A 66 -9.61 -10.13 3.30
N LYS A 67 -9.81 -9.95 2.00
CA LYS A 67 -8.80 -10.27 0.98
C LYS A 67 -7.53 -9.44 1.14
N LEU A 68 -7.68 -8.14 1.44
CA LEU A 68 -6.56 -7.26 1.71
C LEU A 68 -5.78 -7.73 2.95
N CYS A 69 -6.46 -8.00 4.06
CA CYS A 69 -5.86 -8.47 5.31
C CYS A 69 -5.15 -9.83 5.14
N ASN A 70 -5.76 -10.78 4.43
CA ASN A 70 -5.16 -12.09 4.21
C ASN A 70 -3.91 -11.99 3.33
N CYS A 71 -3.96 -11.16 2.29
CA CYS A 71 -2.82 -10.92 1.42
C CYS A 71 -1.65 -10.27 2.18
N THR A 72 -1.92 -9.24 2.98
CA THR A 72 -0.88 -8.58 3.78
C THR A 72 -0.33 -9.47 4.88
N ALA A 73 -1.17 -10.25 5.57
CA ALA A 73 -0.73 -11.22 6.57
C ALA A 73 0.18 -12.30 5.98
N SER A 74 -0.13 -12.79 4.77
CA SER A 74 0.73 -13.74 4.04
C SER A 74 2.04 -13.10 3.59
N ALA A 75 2.01 -11.83 3.17
CA ALA A 75 3.20 -11.07 2.80
C ALA A 75 4.17 -10.90 3.97
N ILE A 76 3.66 -10.75 5.20
CA ILE A 76 4.44 -10.61 6.45
C ILE A 76 4.93 -11.98 6.97
N LYS A 77 4.11 -13.03 6.92
CA LYS A 77 4.48 -14.37 7.42
C LYS A 77 5.50 -15.12 6.57
N THR A 78 5.75 -14.68 5.34
CA THR A 78 6.68 -15.32 4.40
C THR A 78 8.08 -14.67 4.43
N THR A 79 8.40 -13.95 5.50
CA THR A 79 9.72 -13.38 5.78
C THR A 79 10.29 -13.97 7.06
#